data_AF-H0UN34-F1
#
_entry.id   AF-H0UN34-F1
#
_cell.length_a   1.000
_cell.length_b   1.000
_cell.length_c   1.000
_cell.angle_alpha   90.00
_cell.angle_beta   90.00
_cell.angle_gamma   90.00
#
_symmetry.space_group_name_H-M   'P 1'
#
loop_
_entity.id
_entity.type
_entity.pdbx_description
1 polymer ?
#
loop_
_entity_poly.entity_id
_entity_poly.type
_entity_poly.pdbx_seq_one_letter_code
_entity_poly.pdbx_strand_id
1 'polypeptide(L)'
;MSYEPLKYLLEAYKGNQGVVGPAAELKAMGPETSSLAASEEAEDRKAYRTLWQRASSLYVDLAWGIVEAKIDASKEPPEGLSFSPEERLVVDFGHLGEGITQENPHFAEELEASARLDIYQYMRLTDFIAETYALMFDKPYEGPQGGCSLEEKIRRFGEELAATESRRRMAASMVLCRCSFVTCDEVQEILSDLESYLRIHTEFQMRTRRIREAQGSELEGYIEQNKRYEIAERDFMGYLSRAEKELPEFGEGELQKILGLHDRTKFLANLEVHLRNEEQRRSTRVEMFRRKFKGKGVPALKGELRDCVNHKKEFMTLAARIGRMDTSPLNNETGRPIGFQRAGEIMMDLTPLDPDLLRVPRVRMYGIPKVIITPGRGLGVYDWTDNSLIIPQFAPFGGEHKSFCYALAAFRWDNDEDRTLKDSYSLIKENRDKGIRALQESFSQDYFIWMTKERKGYRVLPKETSKWFRVHFKKPE
;
A
#
# COMPACT_ATOMS: atom_id res chain seq x y z
N MET A 1 -3.21 -4.95 30.86
CA MET A 1 -4.63 -5.33 30.82
C MET A 1 -4.70 -6.55 29.92
N SER A 2 -5.08 -7.72 30.45
CA SER A 2 -5.35 -8.87 29.59
C SER A 2 -6.70 -8.59 28.90
N TYR A 3 -6.67 -8.48 27.58
CA TYR A 3 -7.90 -8.34 26.80
C TYR A 3 -8.52 -9.73 26.68
N GLU A 4 -9.83 -9.86 26.96
CA GLU A 4 -10.58 -11.09 26.73
C GLU A 4 -11.64 -10.86 25.64
N PRO A 5 -11.27 -10.85 24.33
CA PRO A 5 -12.16 -10.40 23.26
C PRO A 5 -13.46 -11.18 23.18
N LEU A 6 -13.41 -12.51 23.28
CA LEU A 6 -14.63 -13.33 23.23
C LEU A 6 -15.56 -13.10 24.42
N LYS A 7 -15.02 -12.84 25.62
CA LYS A 7 -15.87 -12.51 26.78
C LYS A 7 -16.56 -11.17 26.56
N TYR A 8 -15.79 -10.16 26.12
CA TYR A 8 -16.35 -8.86 25.76
C TYR A 8 -17.48 -9.00 24.74
N LEU A 9 -17.27 -9.75 23.64
CA LEU A 9 -18.29 -9.91 22.60
C LEU A 9 -19.57 -10.58 23.11
N LEU A 10 -19.45 -11.60 23.97
CA LEU A 10 -20.62 -12.26 24.59
C LEU A 10 -21.43 -11.31 25.48
N GLU A 11 -20.77 -10.38 26.16
CA GLU A 11 -21.41 -9.39 27.03
C GLU A 11 -21.99 -8.21 26.23
N ALA A 12 -21.19 -7.63 25.33
CA ALA A 12 -21.54 -6.44 24.55
C ALA A 12 -22.65 -6.71 23.53
N TYR A 13 -22.70 -7.91 22.94
CA TYR A 13 -23.68 -8.30 21.93
C TYR A 13 -24.76 -9.23 22.46
N LYS A 14 -25.03 -9.19 23.77
CA LYS A 14 -26.06 -10.03 24.41
C LYS A 14 -27.40 -9.90 23.67
N GLY A 15 -27.89 -11.04 23.17
CA GLY A 15 -29.15 -11.11 22.41
C GLY A 15 -28.97 -11.10 20.88
N ASN A 16 -27.78 -10.77 20.36
CA ASN A 16 -27.49 -10.90 18.93
C ASN A 16 -26.86 -12.27 18.63
N GLN A 17 -27.66 -13.20 18.09
CA GLN A 17 -27.21 -14.58 17.83
C GLN A 17 -26.14 -14.67 16.72
N GLY A 18 -26.05 -13.69 15.83
CA GLY A 18 -25.01 -13.65 14.79
C GLY A 18 -23.61 -13.46 15.37
N VAL A 19 -23.50 -12.81 16.55
CA VAL A 19 -22.23 -12.67 17.28
C VAL A 19 -22.10 -13.72 18.37
N VAL A 20 -23.14 -13.87 19.21
CA VAL A 20 -23.11 -14.72 20.40
C VAL A 20 -22.94 -16.19 20.05
N GLY A 21 -23.58 -16.68 18.98
CA GLY A 21 -23.47 -18.06 18.55
C GLY A 21 -22.02 -18.46 18.23
N PRO A 22 -21.39 -17.82 17.21
CA PRO A 22 -19.99 -18.09 16.88
C PRO A 22 -19.02 -17.83 18.05
N ALA A 23 -19.22 -16.76 18.82
CA ALA A 23 -18.35 -16.43 19.96
C ALA A 23 -18.42 -17.48 21.07
N ALA A 24 -19.62 -17.98 21.40
CA ALA A 24 -19.82 -19.02 22.41
C ALA A 24 -19.23 -20.35 21.96
N GLU A 25 -19.40 -20.71 20.69
CA GLU A 25 -18.84 -21.94 20.13
C GLU A 25 -17.31 -21.90 20.12
N LEU A 26 -16.71 -20.79 19.70
CA LEU A 26 -15.27 -20.57 19.79
C LEU A 26 -14.78 -20.70 21.23
N LYS A 27 -15.41 -20.00 22.18
CA LYS A 27 -15.04 -20.06 23.61
C LYS A 27 -15.10 -21.49 24.17
N ALA A 28 -16.09 -22.28 23.76
CA ALA A 28 -16.22 -23.67 24.17
C ALA A 28 -15.10 -24.58 23.62
N MET A 29 -14.50 -24.23 22.48
CA MET A 29 -13.36 -24.98 21.92
C MET A 29 -12.04 -24.72 22.64
N GLY A 30 -11.93 -23.65 23.45
CA GLY A 30 -10.68 -23.22 24.07
C GLY A 30 -9.96 -24.31 24.90
N PRO A 31 -10.63 -24.98 25.86
CA PRO A 31 -9.99 -26.00 26.69
C PRO A 31 -9.40 -27.15 25.88
N GLU A 32 -10.14 -27.65 24.89
CA GLU A 32 -9.68 -28.75 24.02
C GLU A 32 -8.55 -28.29 23.10
N THR A 33 -8.67 -27.10 22.50
CA THR A 33 -7.64 -26.52 21.63
C THR A 33 -6.33 -26.33 22.38
N SER A 34 -6.39 -25.81 23.62
CA SER A 34 -5.21 -25.63 24.49
C SER A 34 -4.55 -26.95 24.85
N SER A 35 -5.34 -27.96 25.20
CA SER A 35 -4.82 -29.27 25.56
C SER A 35 -4.08 -29.93 24.40
N LEU A 36 -4.56 -29.74 23.16
CA LEU A 36 -4.00 -30.39 21.98
C LEU A 36 -2.84 -29.59 21.36
N ALA A 37 -2.76 -28.28 21.58
CA ALA A 37 -1.78 -27.40 20.93
C ALA A 37 -0.31 -27.78 21.23
N ALA A 38 -0.04 -28.33 22.41
CA ALA A 38 1.31 -28.72 22.84
C ALA A 38 1.60 -30.23 22.66
N SER A 39 0.64 -31.01 22.16
CA SER A 39 0.80 -32.46 22.04
C SER A 39 1.69 -32.84 20.85
N GLU A 40 2.63 -33.76 21.07
CA GLU A 40 3.48 -34.33 20.01
C GLU A 40 2.82 -35.53 19.32
N GLU A 41 1.74 -36.07 19.90
CA GLU A 41 1.03 -37.24 19.38
C GLU A 41 0.40 -36.96 18.01
N ALA A 42 0.45 -37.94 17.11
CA ALA A 42 -0.02 -37.77 15.73
C ALA A 42 -1.53 -37.53 15.65
N GLU A 43 -2.32 -38.25 16.46
CA GLU A 43 -3.78 -38.10 16.51
C GLU A 43 -4.19 -36.76 17.12
N ASP A 44 -3.52 -36.30 18.17
CA ASP A 44 -3.79 -35.01 18.79
C ASP A 44 -3.48 -33.84 17.85
N ARG A 45 -2.38 -33.92 17.10
CA ARG A 45 -2.05 -32.92 16.06
C ARG A 45 -3.09 -32.89 14.95
N LYS A 46 -3.66 -34.05 14.59
CA LYS A 46 -4.74 -34.13 13.60
C LYS A 46 -6.03 -33.51 14.16
N ALA A 47 -6.40 -33.83 15.39
CA ALA A 47 -7.55 -33.26 16.08
C ALA A 47 -7.42 -31.73 16.22
N TYR A 48 -6.24 -31.25 16.63
CA TYR A 48 -5.92 -29.82 16.71
C TYR A 48 -6.12 -29.11 15.38
N ARG A 49 -5.62 -29.68 14.26
CA ARG A 49 -5.82 -29.08 12.93
C ARG A 49 -7.29 -29.00 12.54
N THR A 50 -8.08 -30.02 12.87
CA THR A 50 -9.53 -30.00 12.62
C THR A 50 -10.23 -28.91 13.44
N LEU A 51 -9.90 -28.78 14.72
CA LEU A 51 -10.41 -27.69 15.56
C LEU A 51 -9.99 -26.32 15.04
N TRP A 52 -8.73 -26.17 14.64
CA TRP A 52 -8.20 -24.92 14.08
C TRP A 52 -8.92 -24.49 12.80
N GLN A 53 -9.21 -25.44 11.90
CA GLN A 53 -9.98 -25.17 10.68
C GLN A 53 -11.43 -24.78 10.98
N ARG A 54 -12.06 -25.42 11.97
CA ARG A 54 -13.41 -25.07 12.43
C ARG A 54 -13.43 -23.67 13.04
N ALA A 55 -12.48 -23.37 13.93
CA ALA A 55 -12.33 -22.05 14.54
C ALA A 55 -12.06 -20.97 13.47
N SER A 56 -11.21 -21.24 12.48
CA SER A 56 -10.98 -20.34 11.35
C SER A 56 -12.23 -20.07 10.52
N SER A 57 -13.15 -21.03 10.44
CA SER A 57 -14.42 -20.85 9.72
C SER A 57 -15.38 -19.98 10.52
N LEU A 58 -15.54 -20.28 11.81
CA LEU A 58 -16.35 -19.50 12.75
C LEU A 58 -15.86 -18.06 12.93
N TYR A 59 -14.55 -17.83 12.83
CA TYR A 59 -13.97 -16.49 12.86
C TYR A 59 -14.60 -15.56 11.83
N VAL A 60 -14.82 -16.04 10.60
CA VAL A 60 -15.36 -15.21 9.52
C VAL A 60 -16.82 -14.87 9.78
N ASP A 61 -17.58 -15.85 10.28
CA ASP A 61 -18.96 -15.64 10.68
C ASP A 61 -19.05 -14.68 11.87
N LEU A 62 -18.12 -14.76 12.83
CA LEU A 62 -18.01 -13.84 13.95
C LEU A 62 -17.68 -12.41 13.48
N ALA A 63 -16.68 -12.25 12.62
CA ALA A 63 -16.29 -10.96 12.08
C ALA A 63 -17.44 -10.30 11.31
N TRP A 64 -18.15 -11.07 10.47
CA TRP A 64 -19.35 -10.59 9.80
C TRP A 64 -20.49 -10.28 10.79
N GLY A 65 -20.71 -11.14 11.78
CA GLY A 65 -21.73 -10.96 12.81
C GLY A 65 -21.56 -9.63 13.56
N ILE A 66 -20.32 -9.23 13.88
CA ILE A 66 -20.01 -7.93 14.49
C ILE A 66 -20.44 -6.78 13.58
N VAL A 67 -20.11 -6.86 12.28
CA VAL A 67 -20.47 -5.84 11.29
C VAL A 67 -21.99 -5.72 11.15
N GLU A 68 -22.68 -6.85 10.96
CA GLU A 68 -24.13 -6.89 10.82
C GLU A 68 -24.83 -6.35 12.07
N ALA A 69 -24.37 -6.75 13.27
CA ALA A 69 -24.91 -6.27 14.52
C ALA A 69 -24.78 -4.75 14.68
N LYS A 70 -23.68 -4.14 14.20
CA LYS A 70 -23.49 -2.69 14.20
C LYS A 70 -24.40 -1.98 13.22
N ILE A 71 -24.63 -2.55 12.03
CA ILE A 71 -25.56 -1.99 11.04
C ILE A 71 -26.99 -2.02 11.58
N ASP A 72 -27.37 -3.10 12.25
CA ASP A 72 -28.73 -3.33 12.76
C ASP A 72 -28.95 -2.79 14.20
N ALA A 73 -27.95 -2.10 14.79
CA ALA A 73 -28.01 -1.59 16.16
C ALA A 73 -29.13 -0.55 16.38
N SER A 74 -29.55 0.12 15.31
CA SER A 74 -30.63 1.10 15.29
C SER A 74 -31.59 0.86 14.13
N LYS A 75 -32.74 1.54 14.15
CA LYS A 75 -33.74 1.47 13.05
C LYS A 75 -33.16 1.89 11.70
N GLU A 76 -32.22 2.82 11.71
CA GLU A 76 -31.48 3.27 10.54
C GLU A 76 -30.01 2.88 10.67
N PRO A 77 -29.33 2.55 9.55
CA PRO A 77 -27.90 2.28 9.56
C PRO A 77 -27.10 3.49 10.09
N PRO A 78 -26.03 3.26 10.88
CA PRO A 78 -25.25 4.34 11.49
C PRO A 78 -24.50 5.21 10.46
N GLU A 79 -24.09 6.41 10.85
CA GLU A 79 -23.27 7.31 10.00
C GLU A 79 -21.88 6.73 9.69
N GLY A 80 -21.40 5.78 10.48
CA GLY A 80 -20.15 5.09 10.25
C GLY A 80 -20.05 3.83 11.09
N LEU A 81 -19.13 2.93 10.70
CA LEU A 81 -18.79 1.75 11.51
C LEU A 81 -17.53 2.05 12.31
N SER A 82 -17.65 1.98 13.64
CA SER A 82 -16.54 2.04 14.57
C SER A 82 -16.38 0.72 15.32
N PHE A 83 -15.14 0.36 15.61
CA PHE A 83 -14.79 -0.91 16.25
C PHE A 83 -14.05 -0.65 17.56
N SER A 84 -14.46 -1.32 18.65
CA SER A 84 -13.77 -1.28 19.93
C SER A 84 -12.40 -1.97 19.84
N PRO A 85 -11.48 -1.73 20.78
CA PRO A 85 -10.21 -2.45 20.84
C PRO A 85 -10.38 -3.98 20.82
N GLU A 86 -11.35 -4.52 21.56
CA GLU A 86 -11.64 -5.95 21.61
C GLU A 86 -12.16 -6.49 20.26
N GLU A 87 -13.01 -5.73 19.57
CA GLU A 87 -13.49 -6.09 18.24
C GLU A 87 -12.35 -6.05 17.21
N ARG A 88 -11.47 -5.06 17.30
CA ARG A 88 -10.28 -4.95 16.44
C ARG A 88 -9.28 -6.07 16.69
N LEU A 89 -9.08 -6.49 17.95
CA LEU A 89 -8.26 -7.68 18.25
C LEU A 89 -8.77 -8.92 17.53
N VAL A 90 -10.10 -9.10 17.47
CA VAL A 90 -10.68 -10.17 16.67
C VAL A 90 -10.44 -9.90 15.18
N VAL A 91 -11.01 -8.82 14.63
CA VAL A 91 -11.12 -8.63 13.17
C VAL A 91 -9.78 -8.30 12.49
N ASP A 92 -8.92 -7.51 13.12
CA ASP A 92 -7.66 -7.06 12.52
C ASP A 92 -6.47 -7.96 12.85
N PHE A 93 -6.51 -8.69 13.97
CA PHE A 93 -5.40 -9.52 14.44
C PHE A 93 -5.72 -11.01 14.50
N GLY A 94 -6.98 -11.43 14.34
CA GLY A 94 -7.37 -12.83 14.46
C GLY A 94 -7.14 -13.37 15.87
N HIS A 95 -7.17 -12.50 16.88
CA HIS A 95 -6.96 -12.85 18.29
C HIS A 95 -8.30 -13.03 19.00
N LEU A 96 -8.55 -14.24 19.49
CA LEU A 96 -9.80 -14.64 20.13
C LEU A 96 -9.70 -14.67 21.66
N GLY A 97 -8.51 -14.53 22.22
CA GLY A 97 -8.26 -14.59 23.66
C GLY A 97 -7.79 -15.96 24.14
N GLU A 98 -7.59 -16.05 25.46
CA GLU A 98 -6.98 -17.20 26.12
C GLU A 98 -7.70 -18.51 25.80
N GLY A 99 -6.89 -19.51 25.45
CA GLY A 99 -7.34 -20.88 25.24
C GLY A 99 -7.49 -21.29 23.77
N ILE A 100 -7.66 -20.33 22.85
CA ILE A 100 -7.80 -20.62 21.41
C ILE A 100 -6.61 -20.07 20.64
N THR A 101 -6.28 -18.80 20.89
CA THR A 101 -5.18 -18.09 20.25
C THR A 101 -4.18 -17.65 21.29
N GLN A 102 -2.90 -17.68 20.96
CA GLN A 102 -1.87 -17.21 21.88
C GLN A 102 -1.94 -15.67 22.06
N GLU A 103 -1.72 -15.18 23.28
CA GLU A 103 -1.58 -13.75 23.54
C GLU A 103 -0.28 -13.23 22.89
N ASN A 104 -0.39 -12.10 22.19
CA ASN A 104 0.75 -11.41 21.62
C ASN A 104 0.97 -10.06 22.33
N PRO A 105 2.13 -9.84 22.95
CA PRO A 105 2.38 -8.64 23.77
C PRO A 105 2.41 -7.34 22.94
N HIS A 106 2.50 -7.44 21.61
CA HIS A 106 2.61 -6.28 20.72
C HIS A 106 1.27 -5.75 20.22
N PHE A 107 0.15 -6.48 20.37
CA PHE A 107 -1.13 -6.05 19.80
C PHE A 107 -1.65 -4.74 20.36
N ALA A 108 -1.49 -4.49 21.66
CA ALA A 108 -1.91 -3.23 22.26
C ALA A 108 -1.15 -2.02 21.68
N GLU A 109 0.17 -2.16 21.48
CA GLU A 109 1.00 -1.13 20.82
C GLU A 109 0.55 -0.93 19.36
N GLU A 110 0.28 -2.02 18.65
CA GLU A 110 -0.06 -2.03 17.22
C GLU A 110 -1.49 -1.60 16.87
N LEU A 111 -2.39 -1.61 17.85
CA LEU A 111 -3.75 -1.06 17.76
C LEU A 111 -3.76 0.48 17.76
N GLU A 112 -2.84 1.06 18.54
CA GLU A 112 -2.68 2.51 18.74
C GLU A 112 -1.62 3.11 17.80
N ALA A 113 -0.84 2.26 17.13
CA ALA A 113 0.20 2.69 16.21
C ALA A 113 -0.37 3.51 15.05
N SER A 114 0.26 4.66 14.78
CA SER A 114 -0.07 5.49 13.63
C SER A 114 0.69 5.03 12.38
N ALA A 115 0.07 5.22 11.24
CA ALA A 115 0.70 5.03 9.95
C ALA A 115 1.70 6.14 9.67
N ARG A 116 2.75 5.77 8.94
CA ARG A 116 3.69 6.75 8.43
C ARG A 116 2.98 7.68 7.46
N LEU A 117 3.33 8.96 7.53
CA LEU A 117 2.95 9.91 6.50
C LEU A 117 3.77 9.63 5.24
N ASP A 118 3.19 8.84 4.35
CA ASP A 118 3.74 8.57 3.03
C ASP A 118 2.64 8.52 1.94
N ILE A 119 3.01 8.07 0.74
CA ILE A 119 2.16 8.11 -0.46
C ILE A 119 1.08 7.02 -0.45
N TYR A 120 1.28 5.95 0.31
CA TYR A 120 0.38 4.81 0.40
C TYR A 120 -0.66 5.04 1.47
N GLN A 121 -1.86 4.48 1.27
CA GLN A 121 -2.87 4.42 2.32
C GLN A 121 -2.77 3.07 3.02
N TYR A 122 -2.45 3.08 4.31
CA TYR A 122 -2.46 1.88 5.14
C TYR A 122 -3.81 1.73 5.83
N MET A 123 -4.29 0.49 5.88
CA MET A 123 -5.59 0.12 6.43
C MET A 123 -5.49 -1.22 7.14
N ARG A 124 -6.24 -1.44 8.21
CA ARG A 124 -6.57 -2.77 8.70
C ARG A 124 -7.86 -3.29 8.01
N LEU A 125 -8.30 -4.49 8.39
CA LEU A 125 -9.51 -5.09 7.82
C LEU A 125 -10.78 -4.32 8.26
N THR A 126 -10.83 -3.86 9.51
CA THR A 126 -11.91 -2.99 10.01
C THR A 126 -12.03 -1.69 9.24
N ASP A 127 -10.90 -1.04 8.91
CA ASP A 127 -10.87 0.17 8.08
C ASP A 127 -11.44 -0.09 6.68
N PHE A 128 -11.06 -1.21 6.06
CA PHE A 128 -11.57 -1.62 4.76
C PHE A 128 -13.08 -1.83 4.79
N ILE A 129 -13.58 -2.49 5.84
CA ILE A 129 -15.02 -2.71 6.05
C ILE A 129 -15.74 -1.37 6.24
N ALA A 130 -15.22 -0.48 7.07
CA ALA A 130 -15.80 0.83 7.34
C ALA A 130 -15.85 1.71 6.08
N GLU A 131 -14.78 1.74 5.28
CA GLU A 131 -14.76 2.48 4.02
C GLU A 131 -15.78 1.90 3.02
N THR A 132 -15.81 0.57 2.89
CA THR A 132 -16.72 -0.11 1.96
C THR A 132 -18.18 0.10 2.36
N TYR A 133 -18.48 0.02 3.66
CA TYR A 133 -19.78 0.38 4.23
C TYR A 133 -20.15 1.81 3.86
N ALA A 134 -19.27 2.78 4.13
CA ALA A 134 -19.54 4.19 3.87
C ALA A 134 -19.85 4.45 2.39
N LEU A 135 -19.09 3.82 1.49
CA LEU A 135 -19.36 3.90 0.05
C LEU A 135 -20.70 3.29 -0.36
N MET A 136 -21.07 2.13 0.19
CA MET A 136 -22.31 1.42 -0.18
C MET A 136 -23.57 2.07 0.40
N PHE A 137 -23.48 2.62 1.62
CA PHE A 137 -24.59 3.24 2.34
C PHE A 137 -24.67 4.77 2.12
N ASP A 138 -23.81 5.33 1.27
CA ASP A 138 -23.70 6.77 0.99
C ASP A 138 -23.51 7.61 2.28
N LYS A 139 -22.58 7.15 3.12
CA LYS A 139 -22.22 7.77 4.40
C LYS A 139 -20.83 8.40 4.34
N PRO A 140 -20.52 9.39 5.20
CA PRO A 140 -19.18 9.95 5.28
C PRO A 140 -18.15 8.89 5.75
N TYR A 141 -16.90 9.04 5.32
CA TYR A 141 -15.77 8.25 5.80
C TYR A 141 -14.61 9.17 6.15
N GLU A 142 -14.23 9.19 7.43
CA GLU A 142 -13.20 10.08 7.96
C GLU A 142 -11.77 9.63 7.58
N GLY A 143 -11.62 8.36 7.21
CA GLY A 143 -10.32 7.76 6.90
C GLY A 143 -10.02 6.57 7.82
N PRO A 144 -8.90 5.87 7.59
CA PRO A 144 -8.53 4.73 8.41
C PRO A 144 -8.00 5.17 9.78
N GLN A 145 -8.32 4.37 10.80
CA GLN A 145 -7.92 4.63 12.16
C GLN A 145 -6.40 4.52 12.31
N GLY A 146 -5.77 5.55 12.88
CA GLY A 146 -4.31 5.65 12.96
C GLY A 146 -3.64 6.04 11.64
N GLY A 147 -4.38 6.18 10.53
CA GLY A 147 -3.84 6.67 9.26
C GLY A 147 -3.86 8.19 9.14
N CYS A 148 -3.14 8.72 8.15
CA CYS A 148 -3.26 10.12 7.74
C CYS A 148 -4.39 10.29 6.72
N SER A 149 -5.16 11.38 6.84
CA SER A 149 -6.17 11.74 5.85
C SER A 149 -5.50 12.19 4.55
N LEU A 150 -6.24 12.11 3.43
CA LEU A 150 -5.74 12.57 2.14
C LEU A 150 -5.44 14.09 2.15
N GLU A 151 -6.28 14.86 2.81
CA GLU A 151 -6.11 16.31 2.99
C GLU A 151 -4.84 16.63 3.78
N GLU A 152 -4.57 15.88 4.86
CA GLU A 152 -3.35 16.02 5.64
C GLU A 152 -2.12 15.70 4.78
N LYS A 153 -2.17 14.62 3.97
CA LYS A 153 -1.10 14.26 3.03
C LYS A 153 -0.84 15.38 2.03
N ILE A 154 -1.88 15.88 1.35
CA ILE A 154 -1.75 16.96 0.37
C ILE A 154 -1.12 18.20 1.01
N ARG A 155 -1.61 18.62 2.19
CA ARG A 155 -1.08 19.77 2.91
C ARG A 155 0.40 19.58 3.26
N ARG A 156 0.75 18.46 3.89
CA ARG A 156 2.11 18.19 4.36
C ARG A 156 3.13 18.06 3.23
N PHE A 157 2.78 17.33 2.16
CA PHE A 157 3.68 17.20 1.01
C PHE A 157 3.82 18.52 0.24
N GLY A 158 2.76 19.34 0.19
CA GLY A 158 2.85 20.70 -0.33
C GLY A 158 3.80 21.59 0.49
N GLU A 159 3.71 21.55 1.81
CA GLU A 159 4.64 22.26 2.72
C GLU A 159 6.09 21.79 2.55
N GLU A 160 6.31 20.47 2.45
CA GLU A 160 7.65 19.90 2.27
C GLU A 160 8.23 20.25 0.89
N LEU A 161 7.41 20.25 -0.16
CA LEU A 161 7.80 20.66 -1.50
C LEU A 161 8.27 22.12 -1.49
N ALA A 162 7.45 23.04 -0.99
CA ALA A 162 7.78 24.46 -0.91
C ALA A 162 9.06 24.73 -0.09
N ALA A 163 9.22 24.03 1.05
CA ALA A 163 10.43 24.14 1.87
C ALA A 163 11.68 23.60 1.15
N THR A 164 11.54 22.56 0.33
CA THR A 164 12.65 21.98 -0.45
C THR A 164 13.00 22.85 -1.64
N GLU A 165 12.01 23.43 -2.33
CA GLU A 165 12.21 24.44 -3.38
C GLU A 165 12.96 25.66 -2.85
N SER A 166 12.56 26.19 -1.70
CA SER A 166 13.23 27.32 -1.04
C SER A 166 14.70 27.01 -0.72
N ARG A 167 14.99 25.83 -0.16
CA ARG A 167 16.36 25.38 0.11
C ARG A 167 17.19 25.23 -1.17
N ARG A 168 16.61 24.61 -2.21
CA ARG A 168 17.26 24.46 -3.52
C ARG A 168 17.58 25.81 -4.12
N ARG A 169 16.62 26.74 -4.14
CA ARG A 169 16.78 28.10 -4.65
C ARG A 169 17.90 28.84 -3.92
N MET A 170 17.93 28.79 -2.60
CA MET A 170 18.97 29.42 -1.80
C MET A 170 20.35 28.84 -2.11
N ALA A 171 20.49 27.50 -2.07
CA ALA A 171 21.75 26.82 -2.34
C ALA A 171 22.27 27.10 -3.76
N ALA A 172 21.41 27.02 -4.77
CA ALA A 172 21.76 27.31 -6.16
C ALA A 172 22.14 28.78 -6.36
N SER A 173 21.38 29.72 -5.79
CA SER A 173 21.66 31.16 -5.93
C SER A 173 23.00 31.53 -5.29
N MET A 174 23.35 30.93 -4.15
CA MET A 174 24.64 31.18 -3.48
C MET A 174 25.85 30.83 -4.35
N VAL A 175 25.71 29.82 -5.22
CA VAL A 175 26.78 29.37 -6.12
C VAL A 175 26.71 30.10 -7.46
N LEU A 176 25.57 30.01 -8.15
CA LEU A 176 25.45 30.45 -9.54
C LEU A 176 25.51 31.98 -9.67
N CYS A 177 25.00 32.75 -8.71
CA CYS A 177 25.09 34.21 -8.78
C CYS A 177 26.51 34.77 -8.59
N ARG A 178 27.48 33.92 -8.22
CA ARG A 178 28.91 34.28 -8.12
C ARG A 178 29.69 33.95 -9.40
N CYS A 179 29.08 33.22 -10.33
CA CYS A 179 29.70 32.83 -11.57
C CYS A 179 29.73 34.01 -12.56
N SER A 180 30.80 34.17 -13.33
CA SER A 180 30.89 35.24 -14.35
C SER A 180 30.14 34.92 -15.65
N PHE A 181 29.70 33.66 -15.83
CA PHE A 181 29.08 33.18 -17.06
C PHE A 181 27.55 33.23 -17.06
N VAL A 182 26.93 33.62 -15.93
CA VAL A 182 25.49 33.78 -15.80
C VAL A 182 25.21 34.94 -14.83
N THR A 183 24.23 35.78 -15.17
CA THR A 183 23.84 36.90 -14.31
C THR A 183 22.94 36.44 -13.16
N CYS A 184 22.91 37.20 -12.07
CA CYS A 184 22.01 36.92 -10.94
C CYS A 184 20.53 36.89 -11.38
N ASP A 185 20.13 37.78 -12.29
CA ASP A 185 18.76 37.87 -12.79
C ASP A 185 18.38 36.63 -13.61
N GLU A 186 19.27 36.16 -14.50
CA GLU A 186 19.08 34.91 -15.26
C GLU A 186 18.96 33.70 -14.31
N VAL A 187 19.76 33.64 -13.23
CA VAL A 187 19.64 32.58 -12.23
C VAL A 187 18.28 32.62 -11.54
N GLN A 188 17.80 33.81 -11.14
CA GLN A 188 16.49 33.94 -10.50
C GLN A 188 15.34 33.58 -11.45
N GLU A 189 15.45 33.93 -12.74
CA GLU A 189 14.47 33.55 -13.77
C GLU A 189 14.41 32.03 -13.93
N ILE A 190 15.56 31.36 -14.09
CA ILE A 190 15.64 29.89 -14.19
C ILE A 190 15.02 29.21 -12.96
N LEU A 191 15.37 29.67 -11.76
CA LEU A 191 14.83 29.10 -10.52
C LEU A 191 13.32 29.34 -10.39
N SER A 192 12.84 30.51 -10.81
CA SER A 192 11.42 30.85 -10.85
C SER A 192 10.64 29.98 -11.83
N ASP A 193 11.17 29.76 -13.03
CA ASP A 193 10.57 28.89 -14.05
C ASP A 193 10.53 27.43 -13.59
N LEU A 194 11.62 26.96 -12.97
CA LEU A 194 11.66 25.62 -12.39
C LEU A 194 10.60 25.41 -11.31
N GLU A 195 10.25 26.42 -10.52
CA GLU A 195 9.22 26.29 -9.48
C GLU A 195 7.82 26.47 -10.07
N SER A 196 7.62 27.51 -10.88
CA SER A 196 6.31 27.87 -11.44
C SER A 196 5.75 26.81 -12.37
N TYR A 197 6.61 26.07 -13.07
CA TYR A 197 6.21 25.11 -14.09
C TYR A 197 6.41 23.64 -13.69
N LEU A 198 6.97 23.36 -12.49
CA LEU A 198 7.22 21.99 -12.01
C LEU A 198 5.98 21.10 -12.04
N ARG A 199 4.85 21.62 -11.55
CA ARG A 199 3.61 20.83 -11.48
C ARG A 199 3.11 20.45 -12.86
N ILE A 200 3.08 21.40 -13.81
CA ILE A 200 2.60 21.13 -15.16
C ILE A 200 3.53 20.21 -15.91
N HIS A 201 4.85 20.39 -15.77
CA HIS A 201 5.82 19.43 -16.28
C HIS A 201 5.57 18.01 -15.73
N THR A 202 5.38 17.90 -14.42
CA THR A 202 5.08 16.62 -13.75
C THR A 202 3.79 16.00 -14.26
N GLU A 203 2.71 16.78 -14.38
CA GLU A 203 1.43 16.33 -14.93
C GLU A 203 1.57 15.84 -16.39
N PHE A 204 2.42 16.50 -17.19
CA PHE A 204 2.74 16.11 -18.56
C PHE A 204 3.45 14.76 -18.62
N GLN A 205 4.51 14.58 -17.81
CA GLN A 205 5.26 13.32 -17.72
C GLN A 205 4.37 12.16 -17.25
N MET A 206 3.43 12.44 -16.34
CA MET A 206 2.48 11.46 -15.83
C MET A 206 1.26 11.24 -16.75
N ARG A 207 1.07 12.09 -17.78
CA ARG A 207 -0.09 12.08 -18.67
C ARG A 207 -1.41 12.08 -17.90
N THR A 208 -1.55 13.02 -16.96
CA THR A 208 -2.75 13.12 -16.12
C THR A 208 -4.01 13.35 -16.97
N ARG A 209 -5.18 13.10 -16.39
CA ARG A 209 -6.46 13.33 -17.07
C ARG A 209 -6.57 14.77 -17.59
N ARG A 210 -6.19 15.74 -16.78
CA ARG A 210 -6.17 17.17 -17.12
C ARG A 210 -5.38 17.46 -18.39
N ILE A 211 -4.17 16.90 -18.53
CA ILE A 211 -3.35 17.09 -19.74
C ILE A 211 -3.94 16.39 -20.97
N ARG A 212 -4.50 15.18 -20.79
CA ARG A 212 -5.06 14.39 -21.92
C ARG A 212 -6.37 14.97 -22.48
N GLU A 213 -7.17 15.59 -21.62
CA GLU A 213 -8.47 16.16 -21.99
C GLU A 213 -8.37 17.62 -22.43
N ALA A 214 -7.21 18.27 -22.23
CA ALA A 214 -6.96 19.65 -22.66
C ALA A 214 -7.02 19.78 -24.19
N GLN A 215 -7.63 20.86 -24.67
CA GLN A 215 -7.76 21.17 -26.09
C GLN A 215 -7.54 22.67 -26.38
N GLY A 216 -7.21 23.00 -27.63
CA GLY A 216 -7.03 24.38 -28.08
C GLY A 216 -5.99 25.15 -27.26
N SER A 217 -6.32 26.37 -26.87
CA SER A 217 -5.43 27.29 -26.15
C SER A 217 -4.98 26.77 -24.78
N GLU A 218 -5.76 25.90 -24.14
CA GLU A 218 -5.37 25.30 -22.86
C GLU A 218 -4.20 24.33 -23.04
N LEU A 219 -4.27 23.47 -24.07
CA LEU A 219 -3.20 22.53 -24.39
C LEU A 219 -1.93 23.27 -24.84
N GLU A 220 -2.07 24.31 -25.68
CA GLU A 220 -0.96 25.17 -26.08
C GLU A 220 -0.27 25.80 -24.87
N GLY A 221 -1.04 26.29 -23.90
CA GLY A 221 -0.53 26.83 -22.65
C GLY A 221 0.24 25.80 -21.84
N TYR A 222 -0.26 24.57 -21.70
CA TYR A 222 0.45 23.51 -20.98
C TYR A 222 1.73 23.08 -21.70
N ILE A 223 1.73 23.00 -23.04
CA ILE A 223 2.92 22.68 -23.83
C ILE A 223 4.01 23.74 -23.63
N GLU A 224 3.64 25.02 -23.67
CA GLU A 224 4.58 26.12 -23.46
C GLU A 224 5.18 26.07 -22.04
N GLN A 225 4.35 25.88 -21.02
CA GLN A 225 4.80 25.76 -19.63
C GLN A 225 5.73 24.55 -19.42
N ASN A 226 5.42 23.40 -20.03
CA ASN A 226 6.31 22.24 -19.99
C ASN A 226 7.66 22.53 -20.64
N LYS A 227 7.66 23.18 -21.82
CA LYS A 227 8.91 23.55 -22.51
C LYS A 227 9.76 24.53 -21.69
N ARG A 228 9.12 25.51 -21.04
CA ARG A 228 9.83 26.45 -20.15
C ARG A 228 10.52 25.71 -19.00
N TYR A 229 9.85 24.75 -18.37
CA TYR A 229 10.49 23.89 -17.37
C TYR A 229 11.68 23.11 -17.95
N GLU A 230 11.52 22.47 -19.10
CA GLU A 230 12.60 21.67 -19.74
C GLU A 230 13.82 22.53 -20.09
N ILE A 231 13.60 23.75 -20.58
CA ILE A 231 14.66 24.73 -20.86
C ILE A 231 15.36 25.14 -19.55
N ALA A 232 14.59 25.55 -18.54
CA ALA A 232 15.14 25.98 -17.26
C ALA A 232 15.92 24.85 -16.57
N GLU A 233 15.44 23.60 -16.63
CA GLU A 233 16.13 22.44 -16.08
C GLU A 233 17.45 22.15 -16.80
N ARG A 234 17.42 22.15 -18.14
CA ARG A 234 18.64 21.96 -18.94
C ARG A 234 19.68 23.03 -18.62
N ASP A 235 19.27 24.29 -18.55
CA ASP A 235 20.17 25.42 -18.33
C ASP A 235 20.70 25.41 -16.89
N PHE A 236 19.85 25.10 -15.90
CA PHE A 236 20.24 24.87 -14.51
C PHE A 236 21.31 23.78 -14.37
N MET A 237 21.09 22.61 -14.98
CA MET A 237 22.05 21.50 -14.95
C MET A 237 23.35 21.84 -15.68
N GLY A 238 23.26 22.57 -16.80
CA GLY A 238 24.41 23.06 -17.54
C GLY A 238 25.27 24.02 -16.72
N TYR A 239 24.64 24.97 -16.01
CA TYR A 239 25.34 25.93 -15.17
C TYR A 239 25.96 25.30 -13.93
N LEU A 240 25.30 24.34 -13.27
CA LEU A 240 25.89 23.60 -12.16
C LEU A 240 27.12 22.79 -12.61
N SER A 241 27.02 22.10 -13.75
CA SER A 241 28.14 21.32 -14.31
C SER A 241 29.32 22.20 -14.71
N ARG A 242 29.05 23.44 -15.12
CA ARG A 242 30.09 24.43 -15.44
C ARG A 242 30.70 25.03 -14.18
N ALA A 243 29.87 25.37 -13.20
CA ALA A 243 30.31 25.87 -11.90
C ALA A 243 31.26 24.89 -11.21
N GLU A 244 30.97 23.57 -11.24
CA GLU A 244 31.84 22.54 -10.64
C GLU A 244 33.25 22.54 -11.25
N LYS A 245 33.36 22.86 -12.55
CA LYS A 245 34.65 22.89 -13.26
C LYS A 245 35.41 24.19 -13.05
N GLU A 246 34.69 25.31 -12.92
CA GLU A 246 35.27 26.66 -12.92
C GLU A 246 35.47 27.24 -11.50
N LEU A 247 34.75 26.76 -10.49
CA LEU A 247 34.82 27.24 -9.11
C LEU A 247 35.53 26.24 -8.20
N PRO A 248 36.77 26.51 -7.75
CA PRO A 248 37.52 25.61 -6.85
C PRO A 248 36.83 25.33 -5.51
N GLU A 249 35.99 26.27 -5.05
CA GLU A 249 35.26 26.17 -3.78
C GLU A 249 33.97 25.32 -3.91
N PHE A 250 33.45 25.13 -5.13
CA PHE A 250 32.24 24.37 -5.41
C PHE A 250 32.61 22.97 -5.89
N GLY A 251 32.91 22.10 -4.93
CA GLY A 251 33.30 20.71 -5.19
C GLY A 251 32.11 19.76 -5.38
N GLU A 252 32.43 18.52 -5.78
CA GLU A 252 31.47 17.42 -6.02
C GLU A 252 30.44 17.26 -4.88
N GLY A 253 30.87 17.38 -3.62
CA GLY A 253 29.98 17.25 -2.47
C GLY A 253 28.89 18.35 -2.38
N GLU A 254 29.17 19.57 -2.82
CA GLU A 254 28.16 20.65 -2.86
C GLU A 254 27.23 20.50 -4.06
N LEU A 255 27.78 20.10 -5.21
CA LEU A 255 26.99 19.74 -6.38
C LEU A 255 25.97 18.65 -6.03
N GLN A 256 26.42 17.55 -5.39
CA GLN A 256 25.54 16.46 -4.98
C GLN A 256 24.44 16.89 -4.01
N LYS A 257 24.70 17.88 -3.13
CA LYS A 257 23.65 18.45 -2.26
C LYS A 257 22.58 19.19 -3.06
N ILE A 258 22.98 20.03 -4.02
CA ILE A 258 22.04 20.78 -4.87
C ILE A 258 21.24 19.82 -5.76
N LEU A 259 21.90 18.85 -6.38
CA LEU A 259 21.25 17.81 -7.17
C LEU A 259 20.28 16.98 -6.32
N GLY A 260 20.68 16.58 -5.11
CA GLY A 260 19.81 15.89 -4.18
C GLY A 260 18.56 16.69 -3.79
N LEU A 261 18.69 18.01 -3.59
CA LEU A 261 17.54 18.89 -3.37
C LEU A 261 16.64 18.98 -4.61
N HIS A 262 17.22 19.10 -5.80
CA HIS A 262 16.48 19.17 -7.05
C HIS A 262 15.70 17.88 -7.35
N ASP A 263 16.35 16.72 -7.21
CA ASP A 263 15.72 15.41 -7.35
C ASP A 263 14.62 15.20 -6.31
N ARG A 264 14.83 15.66 -5.07
CA ARG A 264 13.80 15.62 -4.02
C ARG A 264 12.59 16.50 -4.37
N THR A 265 12.81 17.70 -4.90
CA THR A 265 11.74 18.59 -5.39
C THR A 265 10.91 17.89 -6.47
N LYS A 266 11.55 17.27 -7.48
CA LYS A 266 10.86 16.51 -8.52
C LYS A 266 10.08 15.33 -7.94
N PHE A 267 10.68 14.59 -7.01
CA PHE A 267 10.00 13.49 -6.33
C PHE A 267 8.74 13.97 -5.59
N LEU A 268 8.85 15.01 -4.76
CA LEU A 268 7.72 15.56 -4.00
C LEU A 268 6.60 16.09 -4.92
N ALA A 269 6.94 16.72 -6.05
CA ALA A 269 5.94 17.14 -7.03
C ALA A 269 5.20 15.96 -7.67
N ASN A 270 5.90 14.86 -7.99
CA ASN A 270 5.24 13.63 -8.44
C ASN A 270 4.24 13.13 -7.38
N LEU A 271 4.63 13.15 -6.10
CA LEU A 271 3.76 12.72 -5.01
C LEU A 271 2.52 13.62 -4.87
N GLU A 272 2.71 14.94 -4.92
CA GLU A 272 1.61 15.90 -4.82
C GLU A 272 0.60 15.71 -5.97
N VAL A 273 1.08 15.54 -7.20
CA VAL A 273 0.22 15.25 -8.36
C VAL A 273 -0.53 13.93 -8.19
N HIS A 274 0.12 12.89 -7.66
CA HIS A 274 -0.57 11.63 -7.33
C HIS A 274 -1.70 11.84 -6.31
N LEU A 275 -1.43 12.53 -5.20
CA LEU A 275 -2.41 12.75 -4.12
C LEU A 275 -3.61 13.60 -4.58
N ARG A 276 -3.38 14.63 -5.39
CA ARG A 276 -4.47 15.42 -5.98
C ARG A 276 -5.32 14.59 -6.95
N ASN A 277 -4.69 13.72 -7.73
CA ASN A 277 -5.43 12.78 -8.57
C ASN A 277 -6.23 11.77 -7.74
N GLU A 278 -5.70 11.30 -6.60
CA GLU A 278 -6.45 10.45 -5.66
C GLU A 278 -7.70 11.15 -5.14
N GLU A 279 -7.62 12.44 -4.84
CA GLU A 279 -8.77 13.22 -4.33
C GLU A 279 -9.90 13.24 -5.36
N GLN A 280 -9.58 13.53 -6.62
CA GLN A 280 -10.54 13.49 -7.72
C GLN A 280 -11.11 12.07 -7.94
N ARG A 281 -10.27 11.04 -7.85
CA ARG A 281 -10.70 9.64 -7.98
C ARG A 281 -11.62 9.24 -6.84
N ARG A 282 -11.33 9.65 -5.61
CA ARG A 282 -12.18 9.39 -4.43
C ARG A 282 -13.57 9.97 -4.64
N SER A 283 -13.67 11.23 -5.05
CA SER A 283 -14.96 11.87 -5.35
C SER A 283 -15.72 11.14 -6.46
N THR A 284 -15.02 10.72 -7.52
CA THR A 284 -15.62 9.94 -8.61
C THR A 284 -16.10 8.57 -8.12
N ARG A 285 -15.32 7.89 -7.26
CA ARG A 285 -15.67 6.59 -6.66
C ARG A 285 -16.92 6.69 -5.80
N VAL A 286 -17.04 7.72 -4.96
CA VAL A 286 -18.22 7.99 -4.14
C VAL A 286 -19.46 8.14 -5.03
N GLU A 287 -19.37 8.96 -6.08
CA GLU A 287 -20.50 9.16 -7.00
C GLU A 287 -20.89 7.88 -7.77
N MET A 288 -19.90 7.10 -8.23
CA MET A 288 -20.16 5.81 -8.88
C MET A 288 -20.86 4.82 -7.96
N PHE A 289 -20.44 4.73 -6.68
CA PHE A 289 -21.07 3.87 -5.70
C PHE A 289 -22.48 4.34 -5.36
N ARG A 290 -22.67 5.64 -5.10
CA ARG A 290 -23.99 6.25 -4.92
C ARG A 290 -24.93 5.88 -6.06
N ARG A 291 -24.49 5.99 -7.32
CA ARG A 291 -25.27 5.59 -8.49
C ARG A 291 -25.54 4.08 -8.55
N LYS A 292 -24.54 3.24 -8.28
CA LYS A 292 -24.63 1.76 -8.33
C LYS A 292 -25.60 1.21 -7.28
N PHE A 293 -25.66 1.82 -6.11
CA PHE A 293 -26.40 1.34 -4.95
C PHE A 293 -27.67 2.15 -4.66
N LYS A 294 -27.97 3.18 -5.47
CA LYS A 294 -29.19 3.98 -5.37
C LYS A 294 -30.44 3.11 -5.34
N GLY A 295 -31.25 3.27 -4.29
CA GLY A 295 -32.53 2.56 -4.14
C GLY A 295 -32.42 1.09 -3.71
N LYS A 296 -31.22 0.56 -3.46
CA LYS A 296 -31.08 -0.76 -2.83
C LYS A 296 -31.44 -0.67 -1.35
N GLY A 297 -32.23 -1.63 -0.86
CA GLY A 297 -32.56 -1.73 0.56
C GLY A 297 -31.39 -2.25 1.40
N VAL A 298 -31.43 -1.99 2.71
CA VAL A 298 -30.40 -2.41 3.69
C VAL A 298 -30.01 -3.89 3.57
N PRO A 299 -30.94 -4.86 3.42
CA PRO A 299 -30.55 -6.27 3.27
C PRO A 299 -29.68 -6.55 2.05
N ALA A 300 -29.94 -5.88 0.92
CA ALA A 300 -29.14 -6.04 -0.29
C ALA A 300 -27.75 -5.42 -0.14
N LEU A 301 -27.65 -4.26 0.51
CA LEU A 301 -26.37 -3.62 0.82
C LEU A 301 -25.52 -4.45 1.78
N LYS A 302 -26.14 -5.05 2.80
CA LYS A 302 -25.47 -6.01 3.70
C LYS A 302 -24.93 -7.22 2.93
N GLY A 303 -25.71 -7.78 2.01
CA GLY A 303 -25.25 -8.88 1.15
C GLY A 303 -23.98 -8.52 0.35
N GLU A 304 -23.97 -7.36 -0.30
CA GLU A 304 -22.82 -6.88 -1.07
C GLU A 304 -21.59 -6.61 -0.19
N LEU A 305 -21.80 -6.05 1.01
CA LEU A 305 -20.71 -5.85 1.97
C LEU A 305 -20.13 -7.18 2.46
N ARG A 306 -20.99 -8.17 2.73
CA ARG A 306 -20.56 -9.53 3.10
C ARG A 306 -19.73 -10.18 2.00
N ASP A 307 -20.14 -10.02 0.74
CA ASP A 307 -19.39 -10.51 -0.41
C ASP A 307 -18.01 -9.87 -0.50
N CYS A 308 -17.88 -8.57 -0.23
CA CYS A 308 -16.58 -7.91 -0.14
C CYS A 308 -15.70 -8.47 0.98
N VAL A 309 -16.25 -8.76 2.17
CA VAL A 309 -15.51 -9.39 3.28
C VAL A 309 -15.06 -10.79 2.91
N ASN A 310 -15.95 -11.59 2.33
CA ASN A 310 -15.63 -12.94 1.86
C ASN A 310 -14.54 -12.92 0.78
N HIS A 311 -14.55 -11.93 -0.11
CA HIS A 311 -13.50 -11.78 -1.11
C HIS A 311 -12.13 -11.49 -0.48
N LYS A 312 -12.06 -10.64 0.55
CA LYS A 312 -10.80 -10.43 1.29
C LYS A 312 -10.30 -11.69 1.98
N LYS A 313 -11.19 -12.52 2.52
CA LYS A 313 -10.83 -13.84 3.06
C LYS A 313 -10.18 -14.74 2.00
N GLU A 314 -10.65 -14.71 0.75
CA GLU A 314 -10.05 -15.48 -0.34
C GLU A 314 -8.60 -15.06 -0.61
N PHE A 315 -8.31 -13.76 -0.60
CA PHE A 315 -6.95 -13.25 -0.73
C PHE A 315 -6.06 -13.56 0.48
N MET A 316 -6.59 -13.52 1.69
CA MET A 316 -5.87 -13.99 2.88
C MET A 316 -5.51 -15.49 2.77
N THR A 317 -6.44 -16.29 2.26
CA THR A 317 -6.22 -17.72 1.99
C THR A 317 -5.15 -17.91 0.91
N LEU A 318 -5.18 -17.10 -0.15
CA LEU A 318 -4.18 -17.12 -1.22
C LEU A 318 -2.78 -16.77 -0.69
N ALA A 319 -2.69 -15.72 0.13
CA ALA A 319 -1.44 -15.30 0.77
C ALA A 319 -0.81 -16.41 1.61
N ALA A 320 -1.62 -17.12 2.40
CA ALA A 320 -1.17 -18.28 3.17
C ALA A 320 -0.68 -19.42 2.25
N ARG A 321 -1.43 -19.75 1.19
CA ARG A 321 -1.05 -20.81 0.23
C ARG A 321 0.27 -20.52 -0.47
N ILE A 322 0.48 -19.29 -0.94
CA ILE A 322 1.74 -18.88 -1.57
C ILE A 322 2.90 -18.97 -0.56
N GLY A 323 2.66 -18.58 0.69
CA GLY A 323 3.61 -18.74 1.78
C GLY A 323 3.82 -20.18 2.27
N ARG A 324 3.03 -21.16 1.76
CA ARG A 324 2.97 -22.55 2.26
C ARG A 324 2.66 -22.62 3.76
N MET A 325 1.76 -21.76 4.21
CA MET A 325 1.28 -21.67 5.59
C MET A 325 -0.12 -22.24 5.73
N ASP A 326 -0.55 -22.49 6.96
CA ASP A 326 -1.94 -22.83 7.26
C ASP A 326 -2.88 -21.71 6.83
N THR A 327 -3.94 -22.06 6.11
CA THR A 327 -4.94 -21.10 5.61
C THR A 327 -5.90 -20.70 6.74
N SER A 328 -5.42 -19.87 7.64
CA SER A 328 -6.19 -19.37 8.79
C SER A 328 -5.91 -17.89 9.02
N PRO A 329 -6.95 -17.09 9.32
CA PRO A 329 -6.79 -15.72 9.81
C PRO A 329 -6.38 -15.69 11.29
N LEU A 330 -6.53 -16.81 12.01
CA LEU A 330 -6.27 -16.87 13.44
C LEU A 330 -4.77 -16.77 13.75
N ASN A 331 -4.48 -16.19 14.91
CA ASN A 331 -3.13 -15.90 15.34
C ASN A 331 -2.64 -16.84 16.45
N ASN A 332 -1.45 -17.42 16.26
CA ASN A 332 -0.68 -18.11 17.30
C ASN A 332 0.78 -17.66 17.34
N GLU A 333 1.09 -16.52 16.74
CA GLU A 333 2.45 -15.99 16.66
C GLU A 333 2.69 -15.01 17.81
N THR A 334 3.81 -15.17 18.52
CA THR A 334 4.21 -14.26 19.61
C THR A 334 5.13 -13.14 19.18
N GLY A 335 5.69 -13.22 17.97
CA GLY A 335 6.56 -12.19 17.41
C GLY A 335 5.80 -10.88 17.14
N ARG A 336 6.52 -9.78 16.94
CA ARG A 336 5.91 -8.51 16.57
C ARG A 336 5.22 -8.65 15.19
N PRO A 337 3.92 -8.32 15.06
CA PRO A 337 3.24 -8.31 13.76
C PRO A 337 3.76 -7.16 12.90
N ILE A 338 3.56 -7.26 11.58
CA ILE A 338 3.76 -6.14 10.67
C ILE A 338 2.72 -5.05 11.02
N GLY A 339 3.23 -3.96 11.56
CA GLY A 339 2.49 -2.73 11.86
C GLY A 339 2.47 -1.72 10.72
N PHE A 340 1.71 -0.64 10.88
CA PHE A 340 1.66 0.42 9.88
C PHE A 340 3.00 1.14 9.70
N GLN A 341 3.71 1.43 10.80
CA GLN A 341 5.03 2.06 10.74
C GLN A 341 6.00 1.20 9.92
N ARG A 342 6.03 -0.11 10.21
CA ARG A 342 6.92 -1.05 9.54
C ARG A 342 6.55 -1.25 8.06
N ALA A 343 5.27 -1.30 7.75
CA ALA A 343 4.78 -1.32 6.38
C ALA A 343 5.22 -0.06 5.62
N GLY A 344 5.09 1.11 6.25
CA GLY A 344 5.56 2.40 5.74
C GLY A 344 7.03 2.42 5.37
N GLU A 345 7.89 1.97 6.29
CA GLU A 345 9.33 1.84 6.05
C GLU A 345 9.63 0.96 4.84
N ILE A 346 9.07 -0.25 4.79
CA ILE A 346 9.37 -1.19 3.72
C ILE A 346 8.89 -0.67 2.37
N MET A 347 7.67 -0.11 2.31
CA MET A 347 7.13 0.44 1.05
C MET A 347 7.99 1.59 0.54
N MET A 348 8.36 2.53 1.42
CA MET A 348 9.20 3.67 1.03
C MET A 348 10.62 3.27 0.64
N ASP A 349 11.14 2.17 1.17
CA ASP A 349 12.43 1.60 0.76
C ASP A 349 12.35 0.89 -0.60
N LEU A 350 11.23 0.23 -0.90
CA LEU A 350 11.05 -0.56 -2.13
C LEU A 350 10.64 0.31 -3.33
N THR A 351 9.78 1.30 -3.16
CA THR A 351 9.24 2.12 -4.26
C THR A 351 10.31 2.75 -5.16
N PRO A 352 11.40 3.34 -4.63
CA PRO A 352 12.45 3.92 -5.47
C PRO A 352 13.26 2.89 -6.27
N LEU A 353 13.20 1.60 -5.91
CA LEU A 353 13.96 0.54 -6.56
C LEU A 353 13.30 0.04 -7.85
N ASP A 354 12.00 0.32 -8.05
CA ASP A 354 11.23 0.09 -9.27
C ASP A 354 10.70 1.44 -9.80
N PRO A 355 11.45 2.10 -10.71
CA PRO A 355 11.13 3.46 -11.15
C PRO A 355 9.79 3.62 -11.87
N ASP A 356 9.23 2.52 -12.39
CA ASP A 356 7.97 2.51 -13.12
C ASP A 356 6.80 2.04 -12.26
N LEU A 357 7.03 1.67 -11.00
CA LEU A 357 6.00 1.16 -10.10
C LEU A 357 4.79 2.09 -10.01
N LEU A 358 5.03 3.40 -9.86
CA LEU A 358 3.99 4.42 -9.77
C LEU A 358 3.50 4.95 -11.14
N ARG A 359 4.08 4.47 -12.25
CA ARG A 359 3.80 4.95 -13.61
C ARG A 359 3.00 3.96 -14.46
N VAL A 360 2.73 2.77 -13.92
CA VAL A 360 1.89 1.78 -14.61
C VAL A 360 0.50 2.32 -14.93
N PRO A 361 -0.14 1.84 -16.03
CA PRO A 361 -1.49 2.24 -16.41
C PRO A 361 -2.49 2.13 -15.27
N ARG A 362 -2.35 1.11 -14.41
CA ARG A 362 -3.23 0.89 -13.26
C ARG A 362 -3.19 2.02 -12.25
N VAL A 363 -2.01 2.53 -11.89
CA VAL A 363 -1.88 3.67 -10.98
C VAL A 363 -2.48 4.93 -11.60
N ARG A 364 -2.31 5.11 -12.91
CA ARG A 364 -2.92 6.22 -13.64
C ARG A 364 -4.46 6.14 -13.63
N MET A 365 -5.05 4.95 -13.73
CA MET A 365 -6.50 4.76 -13.79
C MET A 365 -7.17 4.73 -12.42
N TYR A 366 -6.65 3.90 -11.50
CA TYR A 366 -7.29 3.57 -10.23
C TYR A 366 -6.54 4.10 -9.01
N GLY A 367 -5.36 4.67 -9.21
CA GLY A 367 -4.57 5.23 -8.14
C GLY A 367 -3.51 4.32 -7.56
N ILE A 368 -2.77 4.87 -6.61
CA ILE A 368 -1.74 4.10 -5.88
C ILE A 368 -2.47 3.00 -5.08
N PRO A 369 -2.04 1.73 -5.17
CA PRO A 369 -2.68 0.66 -4.42
C PRO A 369 -2.69 0.92 -2.91
N LYS A 370 -3.82 0.63 -2.26
CA LYS A 370 -3.92 0.68 -0.79
C LYS A 370 -3.22 -0.51 -0.18
N VAL A 371 -2.61 -0.36 0.99
CA VAL A 371 -1.97 -1.45 1.73
C VAL A 371 -2.91 -1.88 2.86
N ILE A 372 -3.52 -3.05 2.72
CA ILE A 372 -4.39 -3.63 3.74
C ILE A 372 -3.61 -4.68 4.52
N ILE A 373 -3.35 -4.39 5.79
CA ILE A 373 -2.74 -5.35 6.70
C ILE A 373 -3.84 -6.25 7.26
N THR A 374 -3.75 -7.54 6.99
CA THR A 374 -4.77 -8.53 7.34
C THR A 374 -4.27 -9.53 8.38
N PRO A 375 -5.16 -10.12 9.18
CA PRO A 375 -4.75 -11.13 10.15
C PRO A 375 -4.30 -12.42 9.45
N GLY A 376 -3.53 -13.24 10.18
CA GLY A 376 -2.98 -14.49 9.67
C GLY A 376 -1.57 -14.36 9.09
N ARG A 377 -1.18 -15.36 8.30
CA ARG A 377 0.21 -15.59 7.88
C ARG A 377 0.31 -15.81 6.38
N GLY A 378 1.44 -15.43 5.78
CA GLY A 378 1.70 -15.72 4.37
C GLY A 378 2.56 -14.69 3.68
N LEU A 379 2.61 -14.77 2.35
CA LEU A 379 3.26 -13.78 1.50
C LEU A 379 2.21 -12.88 0.87
N GLY A 380 2.52 -11.59 0.77
CA GLY A 380 1.60 -10.58 0.28
C GLY A 380 1.10 -10.87 -1.14
N VAL A 381 -0.12 -10.44 -1.39
CA VAL A 381 -0.83 -10.62 -2.67
C VAL A 381 -1.43 -9.29 -3.13
N TYR A 382 -1.82 -9.21 -4.39
CA TYR A 382 -2.50 -8.05 -4.95
C TYR A 382 -3.93 -8.41 -5.32
N ASP A 383 -4.88 -7.60 -4.85
CA ASP A 383 -6.29 -7.67 -5.22
C ASP A 383 -6.57 -6.62 -6.31
N TRP A 384 -6.77 -7.12 -7.53
CA TRP A 384 -7.08 -6.30 -8.68
C TRP A 384 -8.51 -5.73 -8.64
N THR A 385 -9.43 -6.22 -7.81
CA THR A 385 -10.84 -5.75 -7.85
C THR A 385 -10.98 -4.35 -7.27
N ASP A 386 -10.24 -4.05 -6.21
CA ASP A 386 -10.26 -2.76 -5.52
C ASP A 386 -8.91 -2.06 -5.45
N ASN A 387 -7.91 -2.60 -6.16
CA ASN A 387 -6.55 -2.05 -6.26
C ASN A 387 -5.87 -1.99 -4.87
N SER A 388 -5.76 -3.13 -4.20
CA SER A 388 -5.13 -3.22 -2.88
C SER A 388 -4.03 -4.28 -2.80
N LEU A 389 -2.97 -3.97 -2.05
CA LEU A 389 -1.95 -4.92 -1.61
C LEU A 389 -2.41 -5.50 -0.28
N ILE A 390 -2.60 -6.82 -0.24
CA ILE A 390 -2.99 -7.54 0.97
C ILE A 390 -1.73 -8.11 1.61
N ILE A 391 -1.40 -7.62 2.80
CA ILE A 391 -0.20 -7.99 3.53
C ILE A 391 -0.61 -8.70 4.82
N PRO A 392 -0.41 -10.02 4.94
CA PRO A 392 -0.60 -10.72 6.21
C PRO A 392 0.33 -10.16 7.27
N GLN A 393 -0.15 -10.04 8.51
CA GLN A 393 0.64 -9.53 9.64
C GLN A 393 1.92 -10.33 9.92
N PHE A 394 1.95 -11.60 9.55
CA PHE A 394 3.08 -12.48 9.83
C PHE A 394 3.62 -13.09 8.54
N ALA A 395 4.80 -12.61 8.13
CA ALA A 395 5.51 -13.13 6.97
C ALA A 395 6.33 -14.38 7.34
N PRO A 396 6.26 -15.46 6.55
CA PRO A 396 7.10 -16.65 6.75
C PRO A 396 8.54 -16.42 6.25
N PHE A 397 9.33 -17.50 6.19
CA PHE A 397 10.73 -17.53 5.75
C PHE A 397 11.09 -16.50 4.65
N GLY A 398 12.15 -15.72 4.90
CA GLY A 398 12.56 -14.59 4.04
C GLY A 398 12.06 -13.23 4.54
N GLY A 399 11.18 -13.22 5.55
CA GLY A 399 10.83 -12.04 6.33
C GLY A 399 9.85 -11.10 5.62
N GLU A 400 9.57 -9.98 6.30
CA GLU A 400 8.54 -9.01 5.92
C GLU A 400 8.75 -8.46 4.50
N HIS A 401 9.98 -8.13 4.13
CA HIS A 401 10.33 -7.62 2.80
C HIS A 401 9.87 -8.57 1.69
N LYS A 402 9.98 -9.88 1.90
CA LYS A 402 9.53 -10.86 0.92
C LYS A 402 8.03 -10.78 0.70
N SER A 403 7.26 -10.59 1.76
CA SER A 403 5.80 -10.43 1.67
C SER A 403 5.42 -9.20 0.83
N PHE A 404 6.04 -8.04 1.09
CA PHE A 404 5.81 -6.83 0.31
C PHE A 404 6.26 -6.95 -1.14
N CYS A 405 7.46 -7.52 -1.39
CA CYS A 405 7.92 -7.75 -2.76
C CYS A 405 7.00 -8.68 -3.55
N TYR A 406 6.40 -9.69 -2.90
CA TYR A 406 5.44 -10.59 -3.57
C TYR A 406 4.15 -9.86 -3.94
N ALA A 407 3.61 -9.00 -3.07
CA ALA A 407 2.46 -8.18 -3.39
C ALA A 407 2.75 -7.21 -4.55
N LEU A 408 3.92 -6.56 -4.53
CA LEU A 408 4.35 -5.65 -5.60
C LEU A 408 4.63 -6.39 -6.91
N ALA A 409 5.20 -7.59 -6.85
CA ALA A 409 5.41 -8.42 -8.02
C ALA A 409 4.07 -8.86 -8.63
N ALA A 410 3.11 -9.30 -7.81
CA ALA A 410 1.75 -9.61 -8.27
C ALA A 410 1.08 -8.38 -8.90
N PHE A 411 1.24 -7.20 -8.30
CA PHE A 411 0.77 -5.94 -8.87
C PHE A 411 1.41 -5.65 -10.23
N ARG A 412 2.73 -5.78 -10.38
CA ARG A 412 3.43 -5.58 -11.67
C ARG A 412 2.99 -6.62 -12.71
N TRP A 413 2.82 -7.86 -12.29
CA TRP A 413 2.43 -8.96 -13.15
C TRP A 413 1.00 -8.79 -13.68
N ASP A 414 0.03 -8.53 -12.80
CA ASP A 414 -1.37 -8.46 -13.18
C ASP A 414 -1.67 -7.21 -14.04
N ASN A 415 -0.90 -6.14 -13.86
CA ASN A 415 -1.03 -4.90 -14.62
C ASN A 415 -0.12 -4.80 -15.86
N ASP A 416 0.55 -5.88 -16.24
CA ASP A 416 1.21 -6.04 -17.53
C ASP A 416 0.16 -6.34 -18.62
N GLU A 417 -0.63 -5.31 -18.96
CA GLU A 417 -1.75 -5.38 -19.93
C GLU A 417 -1.24 -5.71 -21.34
N ASP A 418 -0.15 -5.09 -21.78
CA ASP A 418 0.51 -5.32 -23.07
C ASP A 418 1.33 -6.62 -23.11
N ARG A 419 1.29 -7.41 -22.02
CA ARG A 419 2.02 -8.68 -21.84
C ARG A 419 3.53 -8.60 -22.08
N THR A 420 4.10 -7.40 -22.03
CA THR A 420 5.52 -7.17 -22.32
C THR A 420 6.40 -7.90 -21.32
N LEU A 421 6.04 -7.86 -20.03
CA LEU A 421 6.77 -8.59 -18.99
C LEU A 421 6.51 -10.09 -19.11
N LYS A 422 5.25 -10.52 -19.16
CA LYS A 422 4.85 -11.94 -19.17
C LYS A 422 5.48 -12.69 -20.34
N ASP A 423 5.34 -12.16 -21.54
CA ASP A 423 5.76 -12.85 -22.76
C ASP A 423 7.29 -12.88 -22.85
N SER A 424 7.98 -11.77 -22.58
CA SER A 424 9.46 -11.75 -22.60
C SER A 424 10.09 -12.55 -21.47
N TYR A 425 9.50 -12.57 -20.27
CA TYR A 425 9.98 -13.36 -19.14
C TYR A 425 9.87 -14.87 -19.38
N SER A 426 8.83 -15.30 -20.11
CA SER A 426 8.63 -16.70 -20.51
C SER A 426 9.69 -17.22 -21.51
N LEU A 427 10.41 -16.32 -22.18
CA LEU A 427 11.46 -16.68 -23.14
C LEU A 427 12.80 -17.03 -22.47
N ILE A 428 12.99 -16.63 -21.19
CA ILE A 428 14.18 -16.95 -20.40
C ILE A 428 14.28 -18.47 -20.27
N LYS A 429 15.48 -19.03 -20.43
CA LYS A 429 15.69 -20.49 -20.51
C LYS A 429 15.10 -21.24 -19.33
N GLU A 430 15.25 -20.73 -18.11
CA GLU A 430 14.75 -21.35 -16.87
C GLU A 430 13.22 -21.24 -16.70
N ASN A 431 12.56 -20.40 -17.50
CA ASN A 431 11.14 -20.12 -17.43
C ASN A 431 10.36 -20.63 -18.64
N ARG A 432 11.06 -21.11 -19.66
CA ARG A 432 10.46 -21.73 -20.84
C ARG A 432 9.58 -22.91 -20.41
N ASP A 433 8.41 -23.03 -21.03
CA ASP A 433 7.42 -24.09 -20.79
C ASP A 433 6.71 -24.07 -19.42
N LYS A 434 6.99 -23.10 -18.54
CA LYS A 434 6.21 -22.92 -17.30
C LYS A 434 4.80 -22.44 -17.62
N GLY A 435 3.80 -23.08 -17.00
CA GLY A 435 2.43 -22.57 -17.01
C GLY A 435 2.33 -21.21 -16.28
N ILE A 436 1.29 -20.43 -16.58
CA ILE A 436 1.15 -19.03 -16.12
C ILE A 436 1.32 -18.85 -14.60
N ARG A 437 0.82 -19.79 -13.78
CA ARG A 437 0.94 -19.76 -12.31
C ARG A 437 2.37 -19.99 -11.85
N ALA A 438 3.03 -21.02 -12.38
CA ALA A 438 4.44 -21.32 -12.07
C ALA A 438 5.37 -20.19 -12.56
N LEU A 439 5.02 -19.54 -13.67
CA LEU A 439 5.73 -18.38 -14.19
C LEU A 439 5.58 -17.17 -13.26
N GLN A 440 4.37 -16.88 -12.79
CA GLN A 440 4.11 -15.81 -11.81
C GLN A 440 4.86 -16.06 -10.48
N GLU A 441 4.84 -17.29 -9.96
CA GLU A 441 5.59 -17.66 -8.75
C GLU A 441 7.10 -17.44 -8.95
N SER A 442 7.64 -17.84 -10.11
CA SER A 442 9.04 -17.61 -10.45
C SER A 442 9.37 -16.13 -10.55
N PHE A 443 8.49 -15.34 -11.18
CA PHE A 443 8.63 -13.89 -11.29
C PHE A 443 8.64 -13.23 -9.91
N SER A 444 7.70 -13.57 -9.02
CA SER A 444 7.65 -13.00 -7.66
C SER A 444 8.89 -13.31 -6.84
N GLN A 445 9.42 -14.52 -6.95
CA GLN A 445 10.65 -14.91 -6.27
C GLN A 445 11.86 -14.13 -6.81
N ASP A 446 11.99 -13.99 -8.14
CA ASP A 446 13.09 -13.28 -8.75
C ASP A 446 12.98 -11.76 -8.55
N TYR A 447 11.76 -11.20 -8.55
CA TYR A 447 11.48 -9.80 -8.21
C TYR A 447 11.90 -9.48 -6.77
N PHE A 448 11.61 -10.37 -5.81
CA PHE A 448 12.10 -10.23 -4.43
C PHE A 448 13.64 -10.19 -4.36
N ILE A 449 14.32 -11.10 -5.04
CA ILE A 449 15.79 -11.12 -5.07
C ILE A 449 16.33 -9.86 -5.75
N TRP A 450 15.71 -9.43 -6.84
CA TRP A 450 16.06 -8.21 -7.56
C TRP A 450 16.04 -7.00 -6.62
N MET A 451 14.89 -6.77 -5.97
CA MET A 451 14.65 -5.61 -5.12
C MET A 451 15.53 -5.62 -3.86
N THR A 452 15.75 -6.79 -3.25
CA THR A 452 16.44 -6.86 -1.95
C THR A 452 17.94 -7.13 -2.03
N LYS A 453 18.43 -7.69 -3.14
CA LYS A 453 19.84 -8.06 -3.33
C LYS A 453 20.46 -7.38 -4.55
N GLU A 454 19.93 -7.56 -5.75
CA GLU A 454 20.57 -7.04 -6.98
C GLU A 454 20.66 -5.52 -7.01
N ARG A 455 19.59 -4.84 -6.59
CA ARG A 455 19.55 -3.37 -6.48
C ARG A 455 20.55 -2.82 -5.45
N LYS A 456 21.05 -3.65 -4.54
CA LYS A 456 22.10 -3.32 -3.55
C LYS A 456 23.50 -3.74 -4.01
N GLY A 457 23.67 -4.19 -5.25
CA GLY A 457 24.97 -4.54 -5.85
C GLY A 457 25.37 -6.00 -5.72
N TYR A 458 24.57 -6.85 -5.05
CA TYR A 458 24.82 -8.29 -4.99
C TYR A 458 24.47 -8.95 -6.33
N ARG A 459 25.18 -10.03 -6.69
CA ARG A 459 24.90 -10.82 -7.90
C ARG A 459 24.41 -12.20 -7.50
N VAL A 460 23.10 -12.38 -7.46
CA VAL A 460 22.40 -13.59 -6.97
C VAL A 460 21.55 -14.23 -8.08
N LEU A 461 20.89 -13.42 -8.91
CA LEU A 461 20.04 -13.94 -9.99
C LEU A 461 20.88 -14.60 -11.09
N PRO A 462 20.34 -15.63 -11.78
CA PRO A 462 20.95 -16.15 -13.01
C PRO A 462 21.20 -15.05 -14.03
N LYS A 463 22.24 -15.21 -14.87
CA LYS A 463 22.71 -14.17 -15.78
C LYS A 463 21.63 -13.66 -16.74
N GLU A 464 20.82 -14.56 -17.32
CA GLU A 464 19.72 -14.18 -18.23
C GLU A 464 18.62 -13.42 -17.48
N THR A 465 18.22 -13.91 -16.29
CA THR A 465 17.25 -13.26 -15.42
C THR A 465 17.72 -11.86 -14.96
N SER A 466 18.95 -11.73 -14.45
CA SER A 466 19.52 -10.42 -14.03
C SER A 466 19.57 -9.45 -15.20
N LYS A 467 19.95 -9.91 -16.41
CA LYS A 467 19.94 -9.09 -17.62
C LYS A 467 18.53 -8.62 -17.96
N TRP A 468 17.55 -9.51 -17.89
CA TRP A 468 16.15 -9.19 -18.16
C TRP A 468 15.62 -8.13 -17.17
N PHE A 469 15.86 -8.30 -15.87
CA PHE A 469 15.44 -7.31 -14.87
C PHE A 469 16.11 -5.95 -15.06
N ARG A 470 17.38 -5.89 -15.48
CA ARG A 470 18.04 -4.61 -15.82
C ARG A 470 17.34 -3.89 -16.96
N VAL A 471 16.92 -4.60 -18.00
CA VAL A 471 16.23 -4.00 -19.15
C VAL A 471 14.87 -3.43 -18.74
N HIS A 472 14.13 -4.13 -17.88
CA HIS A 472 12.74 -3.78 -17.56
C HIS A 472 12.55 -2.94 -16.29
N PHE A 473 13.52 -2.92 -15.37
CA PHE A 473 13.38 -2.30 -14.04
C PHE A 473 14.57 -1.40 -13.64
N LYS A 474 15.63 -1.33 -14.44
CA LYS A 474 16.69 -0.32 -14.25
C LYS A 474 16.51 0.75 -15.32
N LYS A 475 16.40 2.03 -14.93
CA LYS A 475 16.49 3.13 -15.90
C LYS A 475 17.84 3.05 -16.63
N PRO A 476 17.89 3.30 -17.95
CA PRO A 476 19.16 3.58 -18.61
C PRO A 476 19.80 4.77 -17.88
N GLU A 477 21.08 4.60 -17.51
CA GLU A 477 21.91 5.69 -16.98
C GLU A 477 22.17 6.75 -18.04
#